data_AF-A0A6I4NRG2-F1
#
_entry.id   AF-A0A6I4NRG2-F1
#
_cell.length_a   1.000
_cell.length_b   1.000
_cell.length_c   1.000
_cell.angle_alpha   90.00
_cell.angle_beta   90.00
_cell.angle_gamma   90.00
#
_symmetry.space_group_name_H-M   'P 1'
#
loop_
_entity.id
_entity.type
_entity.pdbx_description
1 polymer ?
#
loop_
_entity_poly.entity_id
_entity_poly.type
_entity_poly.pdbx_seq_one_letter_code
_entity_poly.pdbx_strand_id
1 'polypeptide(L)'
;MRNNLCFIILMVFTTINAQKVEKDFNNFYSGNNKHKPIKYVLFEIEKDNESEKKNNGGKIYFYVKSERFVFDMKKHKKDTCSIDILKTIKLENSRNLQNDEYEYFRKKVDEFEKKTKQKIPKALPISQEHLYFKVYVIEKISSGKIVKYEVDWEYSNF
;
A
#
# COMPACT_ATOMS: atom_id res chain seq x y z
N MET A 1 16.95 40.06 27.90
CA MET A 1 17.15 39.54 26.53
C MET A 1 17.29 38.01 26.46
N ARG A 2 17.98 37.34 27.39
CA ARG A 2 18.15 35.87 27.40
C ARG A 2 16.83 35.07 27.44
N ASN A 3 15.84 35.54 28.21
CA ASN A 3 14.53 34.87 28.31
C ASN A 3 13.71 34.96 27.00
N ASN A 4 13.79 36.07 26.26
CA ASN A 4 13.06 36.23 25.00
C ASN A 4 13.63 35.34 23.88
N LEU A 5 14.95 35.08 23.91
CA LEU A 5 15.61 34.17 22.97
C LEU A 5 15.09 32.72 23.14
N CYS A 6 14.90 32.26 24.38
CA CYS A 6 14.35 30.94 24.67
C CYS A 6 12.91 30.78 24.16
N PHE A 7 12.07 31.81 24.28
CA PHE A 7 10.70 31.77 23.75
C PHE A 7 10.66 31.73 22.22
N ILE A 8 11.54 32.46 21.54
CA ILE A 8 11.65 32.42 20.07
C ILE A 8 12.09 31.01 19.63
N ILE A 9 13.10 30.44 20.28
CA ILE A 9 13.58 29.09 20.00
C ILE A 9 12.46 28.05 20.23
N LEU A 10 11.71 28.17 21.32
CA LEU A 10 10.57 27.29 21.62
C LEU A 10 9.48 27.38 20.56
N MET A 11 9.12 28.61 20.11
CA MET A 11 8.13 28.82 19.05
C MET A 11 8.59 28.27 17.69
N VAL A 12 9.88 28.38 17.37
CA VAL A 12 10.45 27.80 16.14
C VAL A 12 10.37 26.27 16.20
N PHE A 13 10.67 25.65 17.34
CA PHE A 13 10.57 24.19 17.47
C PHE A 13 9.13 23.67 17.37
N THR A 14 8.15 24.37 17.95
CA THR A 14 6.74 23.93 17.87
C THR A 14 6.18 24.08 16.45
N THR A 15 6.54 25.13 15.72
CA THR A 15 6.12 25.34 14.33
C THR A 15 6.73 24.31 13.36
N ILE A 16 8.02 23.99 13.50
CA ILE A 16 8.68 22.95 12.70
C ILE A 16 8.01 21.58 12.92
N ASN A 17 7.71 21.24 14.18
CA ASN A 17 7.06 19.96 14.50
C ASN A 17 5.63 19.88 13.93
N ALA A 18 4.85 20.96 14.00
CA ALA A 18 3.51 21.01 13.42
C ALA A 18 3.53 20.83 11.89
N GLN A 19 4.42 21.55 11.18
CA GLN A 19 4.59 21.42 9.73
C GLN A 19 4.99 20.01 9.32
N LYS A 20 5.84 19.34 10.11
CA LYS A 20 6.24 17.95 9.85
C LYS A 20 5.07 16.99 9.96
N VAL A 21 4.26 17.08 11.02
CA VAL A 21 3.10 16.20 11.22
C VAL A 21 2.09 16.34 10.09
N GLU A 22 1.80 17.57 9.67
CA GLU A 22 0.88 17.84 8.57
C GLU A 22 1.42 17.31 7.23
N LYS A 23 2.69 17.58 6.93
CA LYS A 23 3.35 17.07 5.72
C LYS A 23 3.36 15.55 5.66
N ASP A 24 3.69 14.89 6.77
CA ASP A 24 3.72 13.43 6.85
C ASP A 24 2.32 12.84 6.62
N PHE A 25 1.29 13.45 7.20
CA PHE A 25 -0.10 13.03 6.98
C PHE A 25 -0.57 13.30 5.54
N ASN A 26 -0.25 14.45 4.96
CA ASN A 26 -0.62 14.76 3.56
C ASN A 26 0.05 13.80 2.58
N ASN A 27 1.31 13.41 2.82
CA ASN A 27 1.98 12.37 2.05
C ASN A 27 1.29 11.01 2.20
N PHE A 28 0.84 10.66 3.41
CA PHE A 28 0.04 9.46 3.64
C PHE A 28 -1.30 9.51 2.90
N TYR A 29 -2.09 10.57 3.09
CA TYR A 29 -3.43 10.74 2.55
C TYR A 29 -3.45 10.78 1.01
N SER A 30 -2.43 11.39 0.40
CA SER A 30 -2.25 11.39 -1.05
C SER A 30 -1.71 10.08 -1.63
N GLY A 31 -1.42 9.08 -0.78
CA GLY A 31 -0.83 7.82 -1.22
C GLY A 31 0.65 7.90 -1.60
N ASN A 32 1.31 9.04 -1.40
CA ASN A 32 2.73 9.27 -1.68
C ASN A 32 3.66 8.87 -0.52
N ASN A 33 3.16 8.09 0.43
CA ASN A 33 3.96 7.63 1.55
C ASN A 33 5.12 6.74 1.06
N LYS A 34 6.35 7.08 1.46
CA LYS A 34 7.55 6.30 1.14
C LYS A 34 7.57 4.92 1.82
N HIS A 35 6.90 4.80 2.97
CA HIS A 35 6.94 3.60 3.81
C HIS A 35 5.57 2.93 3.90
N LYS A 36 5.10 2.38 2.78
CA LYS A 36 3.86 1.60 2.73
C LYS A 36 4.09 0.18 3.29
N PRO A 37 3.15 -0.37 4.07
CA PRO A 37 3.16 -1.79 4.42
C PRO A 37 3.18 -2.67 3.17
N ILE A 38 3.96 -3.76 3.21
CA ILE A 38 4.08 -4.69 2.08
C ILE A 38 3.08 -5.83 2.26
N LYS A 39 2.35 -6.16 1.20
CA LYS A 39 1.37 -7.24 1.15
C LYS A 39 1.74 -8.20 0.02
N TYR A 40 1.72 -9.50 0.29
CA TYR A 40 2.03 -10.54 -0.69
C TYR A 40 0.78 -11.36 -0.99
N VAL A 41 0.40 -11.44 -2.26
CA VAL A 41 -0.78 -12.19 -2.71
C VAL A 41 -0.30 -13.35 -3.57
N LEU A 42 -0.70 -14.57 -3.22
CA LEU A 42 -0.41 -15.75 -4.02
C LEU A 42 -1.38 -15.83 -5.20
N PHE A 43 -0.84 -16.01 -6.41
CA PHE A 43 -1.59 -16.21 -7.65
C PHE A 43 -1.49 -17.68 -8.07
N GLU A 44 -2.62 -18.37 -8.06
CA GLU A 44 -2.76 -19.76 -8.46
C GLU A 44 -3.97 -19.93 -9.38
N ILE A 45 -3.73 -20.47 -10.58
CA ILE A 45 -4.77 -20.85 -11.52
C ILE A 45 -5.19 -22.27 -11.16
N GLU A 46 -6.24 -22.44 -10.36
CA GLU A 46 -6.88 -23.73 -10.10
C GLU A 46 -8.31 -23.73 -10.63
N LYS A 47 -8.87 -24.92 -10.90
CA LYS A 47 -10.20 -25.09 -11.54
C LYS A 47 -11.36 -24.40 -10.81
N ASP A 48 -11.23 -24.14 -9.51
CA ASP A 48 -12.25 -23.53 -8.66
C ASP A 48 -11.88 -22.13 -8.16
N ASN A 49 -10.74 -21.57 -8.62
CA ASN A 49 -10.31 -20.23 -8.25
C ASN A 49 -10.80 -19.23 -9.30
N GLU A 50 -11.47 -18.17 -8.84
CA GLU A 50 -11.80 -16.94 -9.58
C GLU A 50 -10.53 -16.14 -9.95
N SER A 51 -9.46 -16.83 -10.39
CA SER A 51 -8.18 -16.23 -10.71
C SER A 51 -7.93 -16.29 -12.21
N GLU A 52 -7.68 -15.13 -12.80
CA GLU A 52 -7.44 -14.98 -14.23
C GLU A 52 -6.20 -14.13 -14.46
N LYS A 53 -5.40 -14.48 -15.48
CA LYS A 53 -4.25 -13.68 -15.91
C LYS A 53 -4.46 -13.21 -17.35
N LYS A 54 -4.42 -11.91 -17.58
CA LYS A 54 -4.50 -11.31 -18.93
C LYS A 54 -3.24 -10.51 -19.24
N ASN A 55 -2.73 -10.66 -20.46
CA ASN A 55 -1.61 -9.89 -20.96
C ASN A 55 -2.10 -8.93 -22.05
N ASN A 56 -1.83 -7.64 -21.93
CA ASN A 56 -2.18 -6.65 -22.94
C ASN A 56 -1.15 -5.51 -22.97
N GLY A 57 -0.53 -5.27 -24.13
CA GLY A 57 0.25 -4.06 -24.38
C GLY A 57 1.39 -3.78 -23.40
N GLY A 58 2.07 -4.81 -22.88
CA GLY A 58 3.13 -4.66 -21.88
C GLY A 58 2.65 -4.56 -20.43
N LYS A 59 1.34 -4.72 -20.21
CA LYS A 59 0.74 -4.91 -18.89
C LYS A 59 0.30 -6.35 -18.68
N ILE A 60 0.39 -6.80 -17.43
CA ILE A 60 -0.15 -8.08 -16.96
C ILE A 60 -1.19 -7.75 -15.89
N TYR A 61 -2.41 -8.24 -16.10
CA TYR A 61 -3.53 -8.10 -15.18
C TYR A 61 -3.72 -9.44 -14.48
N PHE A 62 -3.62 -9.42 -13.15
CA PHE A 62 -3.96 -10.54 -12.29
C PHE A 62 -5.29 -10.23 -11.63
N TYR A 63 -6.31 -10.98 -11.99
CA TYR A 63 -7.58 -11.02 -11.29
C TYR A 63 -7.47 -12.13 -10.26
N VAL A 64 -7.68 -11.81 -8.99
CA VAL A 64 -7.64 -12.80 -7.91
C VAL A 64 -8.88 -12.59 -7.06
N LYS A 65 -9.93 -13.36 -7.34
CA LYS A 65 -11.26 -13.17 -6.76
C LYS A 65 -11.83 -11.82 -7.21
N SER A 66 -12.27 -10.98 -6.27
CA SER A 66 -12.81 -9.65 -6.51
C SER A 66 -11.75 -8.53 -6.69
N GLU A 67 -10.46 -8.87 -6.65
CA GLU A 67 -9.38 -7.88 -6.72
C GLU A 67 -8.66 -7.90 -8.07
N ARG A 68 -8.26 -6.72 -8.54
CA ARG A 68 -7.45 -6.55 -9.76
C ARG A 68 -6.07 -5.98 -9.43
N PHE A 69 -5.03 -6.68 -9.85
CA PHE A 69 -3.65 -6.24 -9.71
C PHE A 69 -3.00 -6.06 -11.08
N VAL A 70 -2.31 -4.95 -11.28
CA VAL A 70 -1.74 -4.56 -12.57
C VAL A 70 -0.24 -4.43 -12.47
N PHE A 71 0.45 -5.27 -13.23
CA PHE A 71 1.88 -5.14 -13.48
C PHE A 71 2.09 -4.39 -14.80
N ASP A 72 2.83 -3.29 -14.77
CA ASP A 72 3.26 -2.57 -15.98
C ASP A 72 4.78 -2.73 -16.14
N MET A 73 5.21 -3.31 -17.26
CA MET A 73 6.64 -3.59 -17.53
C MET A 73 7.53 -2.34 -17.53
N LYS A 74 6.98 -1.15 -17.79
CA LYS A 74 7.73 0.11 -17.81
C LYS A 74 7.85 0.76 -16.43
N LYS A 75 6.93 0.47 -15.52
CA LYS A 75 6.82 1.10 -14.19
C LYS A 75 7.30 0.17 -13.07
N HIS A 76 7.05 -1.13 -13.19
CA HIS A 76 7.16 -2.07 -12.08
C HIS A 76 8.33 -3.03 -12.21
N LYS A 77 8.74 -3.55 -11.05
CA LYS A 77 9.81 -4.55 -10.94
C LYS A 77 9.23 -5.96 -10.95
N LYS A 78 9.95 -6.86 -11.60
CA LYS A 78 9.67 -8.30 -11.62
C LYS A 78 10.94 -9.05 -11.26
N ASP A 79 10.87 -9.85 -10.21
CA ASP A 79 11.99 -10.67 -9.72
C ASP A 79 11.65 -12.15 -9.79
N THR A 80 12.64 -12.99 -10.07
CA THR A 80 12.51 -14.45 -9.91
C THR A 80 13.29 -14.87 -8.66
N CYS A 81 12.66 -15.69 -7.82
CA CYS A 81 13.24 -16.12 -6.55
C CYS A 81 12.95 -17.61 -6.27
N SER A 82 13.72 -18.18 -5.33
CA SER A 82 13.44 -19.52 -4.81
C SER A 82 12.08 -19.54 -4.11
N ILE A 83 11.37 -20.66 -4.20
CA ILE A 83 10.14 -20.91 -3.45
C ILE A 83 10.32 -20.79 -1.93
N ASP A 84 11.55 -20.92 -1.43
CA ASP A 84 11.87 -20.80 0.00
C ASP A 84 11.48 -19.44 0.60
N ILE A 85 11.40 -18.38 -0.22
CA ILE A 85 10.93 -17.07 0.24
C ILE A 85 9.52 -17.15 0.85
N LEU A 86 8.68 -18.10 0.41
CA LEU A 86 7.34 -18.34 0.97
C LEU A 86 7.36 -18.71 2.46
N LYS A 87 8.49 -19.23 2.97
CA LYS A 87 8.67 -19.52 4.41
C LYS A 87 8.89 -18.25 5.25
N THR A 88 9.30 -17.15 4.60
CA THR A 88 9.69 -15.90 5.27
C THR A 88 8.66 -14.79 5.12
N ILE A 89 7.84 -14.84 4.06
CA ILE A 89 6.82 -13.82 3.80
C ILE A 89 5.46 -14.29 4.32
N LYS A 90 4.67 -13.34 4.82
CA LYS A 90 3.26 -13.57 5.14
C LYS A 90 2.43 -13.40 3.87
N LEU A 91 1.80 -14.48 3.43
CA LEU A 91 0.81 -14.43 2.35
C LEU A 91 -0.52 -13.90 2.90
N GLU A 92 -1.10 -12.97 2.17
CA GLU A 92 -2.36 -12.33 2.52
C GLU A 92 -3.48 -12.88 1.65
N ASN A 93 -4.65 -13.06 2.25
CA ASN A 93 -5.86 -13.42 1.51
C ASN A 93 -6.39 -12.18 0.81
N SER A 94 -6.51 -12.20 -0.53
CA SER A 94 -6.96 -11.05 -1.31
C SER A 94 -8.31 -10.48 -0.84
N ARG A 95 -9.23 -11.33 -0.35
CA ARG A 95 -10.54 -10.90 0.19
C ARG A 95 -10.44 -9.97 1.41
N ASN A 96 -9.35 -10.05 2.16
CA ASN A 96 -9.18 -9.24 3.37
C ASN A 96 -8.47 -7.92 3.09
N LEU A 97 -7.85 -7.75 1.92
CA LEU A 97 -7.00 -6.60 1.63
C LEU A 97 -7.76 -5.28 1.73
N GLN A 98 -9.00 -5.22 1.21
CA GLN A 98 -9.84 -4.01 1.29
C GLN A 98 -10.16 -3.63 2.74
N ASN A 99 -10.53 -4.61 3.57
CA ASN A 99 -10.79 -4.36 4.98
C ASN A 99 -9.52 -3.95 5.73
N ASP A 100 -8.40 -4.64 5.49
CA ASP A 100 -7.10 -4.28 6.05
C ASP A 100 -6.70 -2.84 5.67
N GLU A 101 -6.95 -2.43 4.43
CA GLU A 101 -6.63 -1.09 3.94
C GLU A 101 -7.50 -0.04 4.65
N TYR A 102 -8.79 -0.33 4.77
CA TYR A 102 -9.74 0.51 5.48
C TYR A 102 -9.34 0.71 6.95
N GLU A 103 -9.00 -0.37 7.64
CA GLU A 103 -8.53 -0.32 9.03
C GLU A 103 -7.21 0.44 9.18
N TYR A 104 -6.26 0.21 8.26
CA TYR A 104 -5.00 0.95 8.24
C TYR A 104 -5.22 2.45 8.05
N PHE A 105 -6.12 2.83 7.14
CA PHE A 105 -6.47 4.22 6.89
C PHE A 105 -7.12 4.86 8.11
N ARG A 106 -8.16 4.23 8.67
CA ARG A 106 -8.83 4.73 9.89
C ARG A 106 -7.84 4.93 11.03
N LYS A 107 -6.95 3.97 11.24
CA LYS A 107 -5.92 4.08 12.29
C LYS A 107 -5.01 5.29 12.06
N LYS A 108 -4.60 5.55 10.81
CA LYS A 108 -3.75 6.70 10.47
C LYS A 108 -4.46 8.03 10.65
N VAL A 109 -5.74 8.10 10.29
CA VAL A 109 -6.59 9.26 10.58
C VAL A 109 -6.69 9.46 12.11
N ASP A 110 -7.03 8.43 12.88
CA ASP A 110 -7.12 8.52 14.34
C ASP A 110 -5.81 8.97 15.01
N GLU A 111 -4.66 8.46 14.52
CA GLU A 111 -3.34 8.89 14.97
C GLU A 111 -3.09 10.38 14.71
N PHE A 112 -3.53 10.88 13.56
CA PHE A 112 -3.44 12.31 13.22
C PHE A 112 -4.37 13.15 14.10
N GLU A 113 -5.66 12.80 14.18
CA GLU A 113 -6.65 13.55 14.98
C GLU A 113 -6.22 13.63 16.46
N LYS A 114 -5.66 12.54 17.01
CA LYS A 114 -5.14 12.53 18.39
C LYS A 114 -4.00 13.53 18.61
N LYS A 115 -3.10 13.67 17.62
CA LYS A 115 -1.91 14.52 17.66
C LYS A 115 -2.22 15.99 17.38
N THR A 116 -3.09 16.27 16.41
CA THR A 116 -3.36 17.65 15.95
C THR A 116 -4.65 18.24 16.49
N LYS A 117 -5.55 17.42 17.05
CA LYS A 117 -6.93 17.77 17.44
C LYS A 117 -7.81 18.23 16.27
N GLN A 118 -7.33 18.12 15.03
CA GLN A 118 -8.11 18.38 13.83
C GLN A 118 -8.94 17.16 13.48
N LYS A 119 -10.21 17.35 13.09
CA LYS A 119 -11.09 16.27 12.64
C LYS A 119 -11.02 16.13 11.13
N ILE A 120 -10.96 14.90 10.63
CA ILE A 120 -10.87 14.59 9.19
C ILE A 120 -11.87 13.46 8.85
N PRO A 121 -12.43 13.44 7.63
CA PRO A 121 -13.24 12.31 7.18
C PRO A 121 -12.50 10.96 7.33
N LYS A 122 -13.18 9.98 7.94
CA LYS A 122 -12.67 8.60 8.09
C LYS A 122 -13.01 7.69 6.91
N ALA A 123 -13.65 8.23 5.89
CA ALA A 123 -13.87 7.53 4.63
C ALA A 123 -12.57 7.55 3.80
N LEU A 124 -12.28 6.42 3.14
CA LEU A 124 -11.20 6.37 2.16
C LEU A 124 -11.45 7.41 1.06
N PRO A 125 -10.41 8.11 0.58
CA PRO A 125 -10.55 8.99 -0.55
C PRO A 125 -10.92 8.20 -1.81
N ILE A 126 -11.74 8.80 -2.67
CA ILE A 126 -12.11 8.23 -3.95
C ILE A 126 -10.86 8.21 -4.85
N SER A 127 -10.49 7.02 -5.32
CA SER A 127 -9.32 6.78 -6.17
C SER A 127 -9.60 5.61 -7.12
N GLN A 128 -8.88 5.54 -8.23
CA GLN A 128 -8.88 4.36 -9.10
C GLN A 128 -7.98 3.24 -8.56
N GLU A 129 -7.00 3.60 -7.74
CA GLU A 129 -6.02 2.71 -7.14
C GLU A 129 -6.11 2.69 -5.61
N HIS A 130 -5.79 1.54 -5.04
CA HIS A 130 -5.56 1.31 -3.62
C HIS A 130 -4.11 1.71 -3.27
N LEU A 131 -3.94 2.92 -2.74
CA LEU A 131 -2.63 3.55 -2.62
C LEU A 131 -1.91 3.26 -1.30
N TYR A 132 -2.55 2.61 -0.33
CA TYR A 132 -2.02 2.57 1.03
C TYR A 132 -1.09 1.38 1.31
N PHE A 133 -1.14 0.34 0.48
CA PHE A 133 -0.25 -0.80 0.55
C PHE A 133 0.65 -0.90 -0.67
N LYS A 134 1.84 -1.47 -0.46
CA LYS A 134 2.68 -1.96 -1.54
C LYS A 134 2.38 -3.44 -1.76
N VAL A 135 1.81 -3.78 -2.91
CA VAL A 135 1.38 -5.15 -3.17
C VAL A 135 2.37 -5.86 -4.09
N TYR A 136 2.65 -7.11 -3.76
CA TYR A 136 3.37 -8.05 -4.62
C TYR A 136 2.49 -9.25 -4.95
N VAL A 137 2.34 -9.54 -6.23
CA VAL A 137 1.74 -10.80 -6.69
C VAL A 137 2.83 -11.83 -6.85
N ILE A 138 2.61 -13.01 -6.28
CA ILE A 138 3.52 -14.16 -6.30
C ILE A 138 2.93 -15.25 -7.19
N GLU A 139 3.62 -15.57 -8.28
CA GLU A 139 3.22 -16.62 -9.22
C GLU A 139 4.23 -17.77 -9.16
N LYS A 140 3.75 -19.01 -8.97
CA LYS A 140 4.60 -20.20 -9.09
C LYS A 140 4.81 -20.53 -10.57
N ILE A 141 6.06 -20.68 -11.00
CA ILE A 141 6.39 -20.97 -12.42
C ILE A 141 6.97 -22.37 -12.65
N SER A 142 7.57 -22.98 -11.63
CA SER A 142 8.07 -24.36 -11.68
C SER A 142 8.25 -24.90 -10.27
N SER A 143 8.55 -26.19 -10.13
CA SER A 143 9.05 -26.74 -8.87
C SER A 143 10.27 -25.95 -8.41
N GLY A 144 10.16 -25.30 -7.25
CA GLY A 144 11.26 -24.54 -6.65
C GLY A 144 11.41 -23.07 -7.08
N LYS A 145 10.64 -22.56 -8.05
CA LYS A 145 10.77 -21.16 -8.51
C LYS A 145 9.45 -20.42 -8.53
N ILE A 146 9.52 -19.16 -8.09
CA ILE A 146 8.39 -18.24 -8.14
C ILE A 146 8.82 -16.91 -8.76
N VAL A 147 7.85 -16.19 -9.31
CA VAL A 147 8.02 -14.83 -9.83
C VAL A 147 7.23 -13.89 -8.93
N LYS A 148 7.89 -12.81 -8.52
CA LYS A 148 7.32 -11.74 -7.71
C LYS A 148 7.15 -10.52 -8.59
N TYR A 149 5.92 -10.04 -8.71
CA TYR A 149 5.56 -8.84 -9.47
C TYR A 149 5.20 -7.72 -8.50
N GLU A 150 5.88 -6.59 -8.59
CA GLU A 150 5.39 -5.34 -8.00
C GLU A 150 4.18 -4.87 -8.82
N VAL A 151 3.06 -4.58 -8.17
CA VAL A 151 1.80 -4.28 -8.87
C VAL A 151 1.13 -3.04 -8.30
N ASP A 152 0.38 -2.35 -9.16
CA ASP A 152 -0.68 -1.46 -8.69
C ASP A 152 -1.90 -2.30 -8.34
N TRP A 153 -2.59 -1.95 -7.27
CA TRP A 153 -3.85 -2.59 -6.88
C TRP A 153 -4.98 -1.63 -7.22
N GLU A 154 -5.87 -2.06 -8.12
CA GLU A 154 -6.92 -1.22 -8.68
C GLU A 154 -8.29 -1.69 -8.17
N TYR A 155 -9.20 -0.73 -7.95
CA TYR A 155 -10.59 -1.06 -7.69
C TYR A 155 -11.16 -1.82 -8.89
N SER A 156 -11.72 -3.00 -8.64
CA SER A 156 -12.41 -3.74 -9.68
C SER A 156 -13.73 -3.04 -9.98
N ASN A 157 -13.78 -2.31 -11.09
CA ASN A 157 -15.04 -1.86 -11.69
C ASN A 157 -15.72 -3.10 -12.29
N PHE A 158 -16.41 -3.87 -11.45
CA PHE A 158 -17.38 -4.85 -11.94
C PHE A 158 -18.59 -4.13 -12.52
#